data_AF-A0A5F2B0E0-F1
#
_entry.id   AF-A0A5F2B0E0-F1
#
_cell.length_a   1.000
_cell.length_b   1.000
_cell.length_c   1.000
_cell.angle_alpha   90.00
_cell.angle_beta   90.00
_cell.angle_gamma   90.00
#
_symmetry.space_group_name_H-M   'P 1'
#
loop_
_entity.id
_entity.type
_entity.pdbx_description
1 polymer ?
#
loop_
_entity_poly.entity_id
_entity_poly.type
_entity_poly.pdbx_seq_one_letter_code
_entity_poly.pdbx_strand_id
1 'polypeptide(L)'
;MNLGQKLRFYFLNFYPPYFGAGIRYKKIGKGFNHFRLSMKLHWWNRNLVGTHFGGSLYSMCDPFYMLMLIENLGDEYIVWDKAATIRFIAPGLGKVYADFEISPEEVERIRNEADEKRKLDAFFQTKVYDEKTGK
;
A
#
# COMPACT_ATOMS: atom_id res chain seq x y z
N MET A 1 1.85 18.68 -8.26
CA MET A 1 0.79 17.68 -7.96
C MET A 1 -0.44 18.09 -8.75
N ASN A 2 -0.83 17.27 -9.71
CA ASN A 2 -1.99 17.55 -10.55
C ASN A 2 -3.28 17.24 -9.76
N LEU A 3 -4.30 18.10 -9.86
CA LEU A 3 -5.57 17.97 -9.14
C LEU A 3 -6.27 16.64 -9.48
N GLY A 4 -6.12 16.17 -10.72
CA GLY A 4 -6.66 14.90 -11.19
C GLY A 4 -6.09 13.68 -10.46
N GLN A 5 -4.78 13.65 -10.20
CA GLN A 5 -4.13 12.54 -9.46
C GLN A 5 -4.67 12.47 -8.02
N LYS A 6 -4.79 13.62 -7.36
CA LYS A 6 -5.39 13.71 -6.01
C LYS A 6 -6.82 13.18 -5.95
N LEU A 7 -7.64 13.52 -6.94
CA LEU A 7 -9.03 13.07 -7.00
C LEU A 7 -9.14 11.55 -7.16
N ARG A 8 -8.29 10.92 -7.98
CA ARG A 8 -8.27 9.46 -8.15
C ARG A 8 -8.04 8.73 -6.84
N PHE A 9 -7.03 9.13 -6.07
CA PHE A 9 -6.74 8.49 -4.78
C PHE A 9 -7.79 8.81 -3.72
N TYR A 10 -8.48 9.95 -3.82
CA TYR A 10 -9.57 10.29 -2.91
C TYR A 10 -10.68 9.24 -2.91
N PHE A 11 -10.97 8.66 -4.08
CA PHE A 11 -11.99 7.62 -4.22
C PHE A 11 -11.54 6.24 -3.74
N LEU A 12 -10.25 6.00 -3.44
CA LEU A 12 -9.79 4.71 -2.90
C LEU A 12 -10.48 4.35 -1.58
N ASN A 13 -10.81 5.34 -0.74
CA ASN A 13 -11.53 5.10 0.51
C ASN A 13 -12.97 4.60 0.29
N PHE A 14 -13.50 4.74 -0.92
CA PHE A 14 -14.82 4.27 -1.34
C PHE A 14 -14.74 3.06 -2.27
N TYR A 15 -13.53 2.57 -2.58
CA TYR A 15 -13.35 1.36 -3.37
C TYR A 15 -13.95 0.16 -2.62
N PRO A 16 -14.95 -0.56 -3.17
CA PRO A 16 -15.73 -1.53 -2.41
C PRO A 16 -14.92 -2.61 -1.67
N PRO A 17 -13.86 -3.20 -2.26
CA PRO A 17 -13.01 -4.17 -1.55
C PRO A 17 -12.34 -3.60 -0.29
N TYR A 18 -11.81 -2.38 -0.37
CA TYR A 18 -11.19 -1.72 0.80
C TYR A 18 -12.22 -1.30 1.83
N PHE A 19 -13.34 -0.74 1.36
CA PHE A 19 -14.41 -0.31 2.23
C PHE A 19 -14.97 -1.51 3.04
N GLY A 20 -15.22 -2.64 2.38
CA GLY A 20 -15.68 -3.87 3.02
C GLY A 20 -14.68 -4.43 4.03
N ALA A 21 -13.38 -4.40 3.71
CA ALA A 21 -12.31 -4.81 4.62
C ALA A 21 -12.06 -3.80 5.77
N GLY A 22 -12.61 -2.59 5.70
CA GLY A 22 -12.37 -1.51 6.66
C GLY A 22 -11.02 -0.80 6.49
N ILE A 23 -10.39 -0.95 5.32
CA ILE A 23 -9.13 -0.31 4.93
C ILE A 23 -9.41 1.13 4.52
N ARG A 24 -8.59 2.07 4.99
CA ARG A 24 -8.65 3.48 4.60
C ARG A 24 -7.27 4.07 4.45
N TYR A 25 -7.04 4.85 3.40
CA TYR A 25 -5.90 5.74 3.33
C TYR A 25 -6.13 6.96 4.23
N LYS A 26 -5.05 7.41 4.88
CA LYS A 26 -5.01 8.49 5.87
C LYS A 26 -4.22 9.68 5.38
N LYS A 27 -3.10 9.44 4.71
CA LYS A 27 -2.21 10.48 4.21
C LYS A 27 -1.57 10.02 2.92
N ILE A 28 -1.36 10.97 2.02
CA ILE A 28 -0.57 10.81 0.81
C ILE A 28 0.49 11.91 0.82
N GLY A 29 1.74 11.53 0.61
CA GLY A 29 2.89 12.43 0.50
C GLY A 29 2.78 13.34 -0.73
N LYS A 30 3.46 14.49 -0.68
CA LYS A 30 3.60 15.33 -1.88
C LYS A 30 4.45 14.56 -2.90
N GLY A 31 3.94 14.38 -4.12
CA GLY A 31 4.64 13.61 -5.14
C GLY A 31 4.46 12.09 -5.05
N PHE A 32 3.44 11.61 -4.31
CA PHE A 32 3.12 10.17 -4.24
C PHE A 32 4.28 9.28 -3.76
N ASN A 33 5.17 9.85 -2.94
CA ASN A 33 6.30 9.13 -2.34
C ASN A 33 5.98 8.52 -0.96
N HIS A 34 4.78 8.79 -0.43
CA HIS A 34 4.31 8.23 0.84
C HIS A 34 2.81 7.92 0.78
N PHE A 35 2.41 6.75 1.29
CA PHE A 35 1.03 6.42 1.61
C PHE A 35 0.95 5.89 3.03
N ARG A 36 0.04 6.47 3.85
CA ARG A 36 -0.33 5.90 5.15
C ARG A 36 -1.71 5.30 5.09
N LEU A 37 -1.82 4.03 5.46
CA LEU A 37 -3.06 3.27 5.51
C LEU A 37 -3.42 2.95 6.95
N SER A 38 -4.70 2.71 7.19
CA SER A 38 -5.18 2.16 8.45
C SER A 38 -6.30 1.18 8.22
N MET A 39 -6.42 0.19 9.10
CA MET A 39 -7.54 -0.73 9.13
C MET A 39 -8.02 -0.93 10.57
N LYS A 40 -9.28 -0.59 10.83
CA LYS A 40 -9.89 -0.78 12.16
C LYS A 40 -10.46 -2.20 12.25
N LEU A 41 -10.30 -2.85 13.39
CA LEU A 41 -10.96 -4.13 13.65
C LEU A 41 -12.45 -3.91 13.87
N HIS A 42 -13.26 -4.56 13.04
CA HIS A 42 -14.71 -4.61 13.06
C HIS A 42 -15.17 -6.05 13.27
N TRP A 43 -16.45 -6.28 13.57
CA TRP A 43 -16.93 -7.66 13.74
C TRP A 43 -16.92 -8.45 12.42
N TRP A 44 -17.07 -7.78 11.28
CA TRP A 44 -17.14 -8.40 9.95
C TRP A 44 -15.79 -8.62 9.25
N ASN A 45 -14.69 -8.03 9.73
CA ASN A 45 -13.34 -8.25 9.18
C ASN A 45 -12.45 -9.07 10.13
N ARG A 46 -13.07 -9.81 11.06
CA ARG A 46 -12.40 -10.77 11.94
C ARG A 46 -12.27 -12.13 11.27
N ASN A 47 -11.20 -12.85 11.59
CA ASN A 47 -11.08 -14.28 11.35
C ASN A 47 -11.77 -15.10 12.47
N LEU A 48 -11.68 -16.44 12.36
CA LEU A 48 -12.28 -17.37 13.32
C LEU A 48 -11.77 -17.22 14.76
N VAL A 49 -10.54 -16.71 14.95
CA VAL A 49 -9.93 -16.51 16.28
C VAL A 49 -10.08 -15.09 16.81
N GLY A 50 -10.94 -14.27 16.17
CA GLY A 50 -11.32 -12.95 16.67
C GLY A 50 -10.33 -11.83 16.40
N THR A 51 -9.34 -12.03 15.53
CA THR A 51 -8.35 -11.01 15.12
C THR A 51 -8.56 -10.62 13.67
N HIS A 52 -7.83 -9.63 13.15
CA HIS A 52 -7.94 -9.25 11.74
C HIS A 52 -7.84 -10.45 10.79
N PHE A 53 -8.72 -10.50 9.80
CA PHE A 53 -8.62 -11.48 8.73
C PHE A 53 -7.31 -11.28 7.95
N GLY A 54 -6.53 -12.36 7.80
CA GLY A 54 -5.22 -12.33 7.15
C GLY A 54 -5.28 -11.82 5.71
N GLY A 55 -6.33 -12.19 4.97
CA GLY A 55 -6.56 -11.66 3.62
C GLY A 55 -6.80 -10.15 3.61
N SER A 56 -7.49 -9.59 4.61
CA SER A 56 -7.66 -8.14 4.74
C SER A 56 -6.34 -7.43 5.08
N LEU A 57 -5.49 -8.02 5.92
CA LEU A 57 -4.14 -7.51 6.18
C LEU A 57 -3.28 -7.53 4.91
N TYR A 58 -3.40 -8.57 4.09
CA TYR A 58 -2.70 -8.62 2.80
C TYR A 58 -3.24 -7.57 1.83
N SER A 59 -4.56 -7.44 1.68
CA SER A 59 -5.17 -6.40 0.83
C SER A 59 -4.87 -4.98 1.33
N MET A 60 -4.57 -4.78 2.61
CA MET A 60 -4.09 -3.49 3.13
C MET A 60 -2.69 -3.15 2.64
N CYS A 61 -1.93 -4.13 2.15
CA CYS A 61 -0.58 -3.94 1.63
C CYS A 61 -0.48 -3.79 0.11
N ASP A 62 -1.59 -3.95 -0.60
CA ASP A 62 -1.66 -3.98 -2.06
C ASP A 62 -2.70 -2.97 -2.56
N PRO A 63 -2.46 -2.18 -3.62
CA PRO A 63 -1.30 -2.16 -4.51
C PRO A 63 -0.46 -0.86 -4.36
N PHE A 64 -0.17 -0.43 -3.13
CA PHE A 64 0.32 0.93 -2.88
C PHE A 64 1.69 1.23 -3.51
N TYR A 65 2.66 0.32 -3.46
CA TYR A 65 3.95 0.53 -4.12
C TYR A 65 3.82 0.62 -5.65
N MET A 66 3.01 -0.27 -6.25
CA MET A 66 2.70 -0.22 -7.68
C MET A 66 2.06 1.12 -8.07
N LEU A 67 1.06 1.59 -7.32
CA LEU A 67 0.42 2.89 -7.56
C LEU A 67 1.40 4.05 -7.45
N MET A 68 2.29 4.03 -6.45
CA MET A 68 3.32 5.05 -6.28
C MET A 68 4.28 5.07 -7.48
N LEU A 69 4.69 3.91 -8.00
CA LEU A 69 5.54 3.81 -9.17
C LEU A 69 4.84 4.26 -10.46
N ILE A 70 3.57 3.89 -10.68
CA ILE A 70 2.80 4.36 -11.85
C ILE A 70 2.79 5.89 -11.89
N GLU A 71 2.51 6.53 -10.76
CA GLU A 71 2.42 8.00 -10.71
C GLU A 71 3.78 8.70 -10.83
N ASN A 72 4.87 8.06 -10.38
CA ASN A 72 6.21 8.67 -10.40
C ASN A 72 7.00 8.39 -11.70
N LEU A 73 6.77 7.24 -12.34
CA LEU A 73 7.40 6.88 -13.61
C LEU A 73 6.65 7.47 -14.81
N GLY A 74 5.32 7.57 -14.72
CA GLY A 74 4.47 8.11 -15.78
C GLY A 74 4.07 7.08 -16.84
N ASP A 75 3.33 7.55 -17.84
CA ASP A 75 2.61 6.69 -18.81
C ASP A 75 3.53 5.92 -19.79
N GLU A 76 4.83 6.24 -19.81
CA GLU A 76 5.82 5.52 -20.63
C GLU A 76 6.21 4.16 -20.03
N TYR A 77 5.82 3.89 -18.78
CA TYR A 77 6.16 2.67 -18.05
C TYR A 77 4.93 1.83 -17.74
N ILE A 78 5.09 0.51 -17.86
CA ILE A 78 4.09 -0.47 -17.41
C ILE A 78 4.56 -1.04 -16.08
N VAL A 79 3.77 -0.85 -15.03
CA VAL A 79 4.05 -1.35 -13.67
C VAL A 79 2.99 -2.36 -13.27
N TRP A 80 3.44 -3.52 -12.79
CA TRP A 80 2.58 -4.59 -12.29
C TRP A 80 3.17 -5.24 -11.05
N ASP A 81 2.31 -5.52 -10.07
CA ASP A 81 2.66 -6.43 -8.99
C ASP A 81 2.78 -7.86 -9.52
N LYS A 82 3.91 -8.50 -9.20
CA LYS A 82 4.25 -9.86 -9.67
C LYS A 82 4.12 -10.90 -8.57
N ALA A 83 4.52 -10.55 -7.35
CA ALA A 83 4.44 -11.40 -6.18
C ALA A 83 4.50 -10.55 -4.91
N ALA A 84 3.84 -11.01 -3.86
CA ALA A 84 3.99 -10.44 -2.53
C ALA A 84 4.01 -11.55 -1.48
N THR A 85 4.67 -11.27 -0.37
CA THR A 85 4.77 -12.18 0.78
C THR A 85 4.44 -11.40 2.04
N ILE A 86 3.49 -11.92 2.82
CA ILE A 86 3.17 -11.39 4.14
C ILE A 86 3.62 -12.39 5.22
N ARG A 87 4.24 -11.87 6.28
CA ARG A 87 4.62 -12.66 7.45
C ARG A 87 3.82 -12.17 8.65
N PHE A 88 2.91 -12.98 9.14
CA PHE A 88 2.09 -12.66 10.32
C PHE A 88 2.91 -12.90 11.60
N ILE A 89 3.40 -11.82 12.21
CA ILE A 89 4.25 -11.88 13.42
C ILE A 89 3.43 -11.93 14.71
N ALA A 90 2.34 -11.15 14.77
CA ALA A 90 1.51 -10.98 15.95
C ALA A 90 0.03 -10.85 15.57
N PRO A 91 -0.91 -11.17 16.49
CA PRO A 91 -2.34 -11.02 16.24
C PRO A 91 -2.75 -9.55 16.11
N GLY A 92 -3.50 -9.22 15.05
CA GLY A 92 -4.09 -7.89 14.87
C GLY A 92 -5.35 -7.70 15.72
N LEU A 93 -5.18 -7.28 16.97
CA LEU A 93 -6.25 -7.13 17.97
C LEU A 93 -6.96 -5.77 17.95
N GLY A 94 -6.36 -4.78 17.28
CA GLY A 94 -6.81 -3.41 17.30
C GLY A 94 -6.84 -2.77 15.93
N LYS A 95 -6.71 -1.45 15.91
CA LYS A 95 -6.51 -0.72 14.66
C LYS A 95 -5.04 -0.85 14.27
N VAL A 96 -4.80 -1.17 13.01
CA VAL A 96 -3.45 -1.29 12.46
C VAL A 96 -3.18 -0.19 11.44
N TYR A 97 -1.91 0.10 11.21
CA TYR A 97 -1.41 1.04 10.21
C TYR A 97 -0.34 0.39 9.35
N ALA A 98 -0.15 0.94 8.15
CA ALA A 98 0.97 0.62 7.28
C ALA A 98 1.44 1.89 6.57
N ASP A 99 2.75 2.05 6.45
CA ASP A 99 3.39 3.18 5.79
C ASP A 99 4.19 2.67 4.59
N PHE A 100 3.87 3.19 3.42
CA PHE A 100 4.53 2.87 2.16
C PHE A 100 5.34 4.09 1.75
N GLU A 101 6.63 3.91 1.54
CA GLU A 101 7.55 4.97 1.16
C GLU A 101 8.45 4.49 0.03
N ILE A 102 8.62 5.33 -0.98
CA ILE A 102 9.64 5.16 -2.02
C ILE A 102 10.40 6.48 -2.08
N SER A 103 11.71 6.43 -1.91
CA SER A 103 12.52 7.63 -1.99
C SER A 103 12.64 8.10 -3.45
N PRO A 104 12.80 9.41 -3.70
CA PRO A 104 13.02 9.91 -5.06
C PRO A 104 14.22 9.24 -5.74
N GLU A 105 15.29 8.97 -5.00
CA GLU A 105 16.50 8.31 -5.51
C GLU A 105 16.21 6.88 -5.98
N GLU A 106 15.33 6.16 -5.27
CA GLU A 106 14.91 4.82 -5.65
C GLU A 106 14.02 4.82 -6.90
N VAL A 107 13.16 5.83 -7.06
CA VAL A 107 12.39 6.04 -8.30
C VAL A 107 13.35 6.29 -9.47
N GLU A 108 14.33 7.18 -9.31
CA GLU A 108 15.33 7.46 -10.36
C GLU A 108 16.15 6.21 -10.71
N ARG A 109 16.56 5.42 -9.71
CA ARG A 109 17.26 4.15 -9.94
C ARG A 109 16.41 3.20 -10.78
N ILE A 110 15.14 3.01 -10.42
CA ILE A 110 14.20 2.16 -11.17
C ILE A 110 14.01 2.67 -12.59
N ARG A 111 13.87 3.98 -12.79
CA ARG A 111 13.73 4.60 -14.12
C ARG A 111 14.94 4.28 -15.00
N ASN A 112 16.13 4.58 -14.52
CA ASN A 112 17.37 4.36 -15.27
C ASN A 112 17.56 2.87 -15.64
N GLU A 113 17.28 1.96 -14.70
CA GLU A 113 17.38 0.52 -14.99
C GLU A 113 16.29 0.03 -15.95
N ALA A 114 15.08 0.59 -15.90
CA ALA A 114 14.02 0.27 -16.83
C ALA A 114 14.35 0.75 -18.25
N ASP A 115 14.95 1.91 -18.39
CA ASP A 115 15.35 2.46 -19.69
C ASP A 115 16.46 1.62 -20.34
N GLU A 116 17.43 1.17 -19.54
CA GLU A 116 18.54 0.34 -20.00
C GLU A 116 18.11 -1.11 -20.30
N LYS A 117 17.46 -1.76 -19.34
CA LYS A 117 17.19 -3.22 -19.39
C LYS A 117 15.82 -3.55 -19.98
N ARG A 118 14.96 -2.55 -20.21
CA ARG A 118 13.55 -2.67 -20.66
C ARG A 118 12.61 -3.38 -19.69
N LYS A 119 13.14 -4.06 -18.67
CA LYS A 119 12.40 -4.78 -17.64
C LYS A 119 13.26 -4.98 -16.39
N LEU A 120 12.66 -4.79 -15.22
CA LEU A 120 13.22 -5.20 -13.93
C LEU A 120 12.12 -5.61 -12.96
N ASP A 121 12.51 -6.30 -11.89
CA ASP A 121 11.65 -6.52 -10.73
C ASP A 121 12.21 -5.67 -9.56
N ALA A 122 11.37 -4.82 -8.98
CA ALA A 122 11.70 -4.04 -7.77
C ALA A 122 11.01 -4.66 -6.55
N PHE A 123 11.70 -4.67 -5.41
CA PHE A 123 11.20 -5.27 -4.17
C PHE A 123 11.08 -4.21 -3.10
N PHE A 124 9.90 -4.13 -2.49
CA PHE A 124 9.62 -3.20 -1.41
C PHE A 124 9.12 -3.95 -0.18
N GLN A 125 9.35 -3.37 0.99
CA GLN A 125 8.89 -3.90 2.25
C GLN A 125 8.22 -2.82 3.08
N THR A 126 7.02 -3.13 3.53
CA THR A 126 6.31 -2.35 4.56
C THR A 126 6.06 -3.22 5.79
N LYS A 127 5.70 -2.58 6.89
CA LYS A 127 5.25 -3.23 8.11
C LYS A 127 3.82 -2.78 8.40
N VAL A 128 2.98 -3.76 8.71
CA VAL A 128 1.70 -3.50 9.35
C VAL A 128 1.94 -3.51 10.85
N TYR A 129 1.57 -2.45 11.55
CA TYR A 129 1.78 -2.31 12.99
C TYR A 129 0.50 -1.90 13.71
N ASP A 130 0.32 -2.40 14.92
CA ASP A 130 -0.81 -2.06 15.78
C ASP A 130 -0.66 -0.66 16.41
N GLU A 131 -1.76 0.10 16.45
CA GLU A 131 -1.82 1.47 16.95
C GLU A 131 -1.31 1.64 18.39
N LYS A 132 -1.55 0.64 19.25
CA LYS A 132 -1.24 0.74 20.69
C LYS A 132 0.11 0.14 21.02
N THR A 133 0.42 -0.99 20.40
CA THR A 133 1.63 -1.76 20.76
C THR A 133 2.83 -1.43 19.87
N GLY A 134 2.61 -0.84 18.69
CA GLY A 134 3.65 -0.59 17.69
C GLY A 134 4.28 -1.86 17.12
N LYS A 135 3.77 -3.04 17.49
CA LYS A 135 4.19 -4.35 17.00
C LYS A 135 3.53 -4.67 15.68
#